data_AF-A0A1X4ICH9-F1
#
_entry.id   AF-A0A1X4ICH9-F1
#
_cell.length_a   1.000
_cell.length_b   1.000
_cell.length_c   1.000
_cell.angle_alpha   90.00
_cell.angle_beta   90.00
_cell.angle_gamma   90.00
#
_symmetry.space_group_name_H-M   'P 1'
#
loop_
_entity.id
_entity.type
_entity.pdbx_description
1 polymer ?
#
loop_
_entity_poly.entity_id
_entity_poly.type
_entity_poly.pdbx_seq_one_letter_code
_entity_poly.pdbx_strand_id
1 'polypeptide(L)'
;MCSSPSPSPSARRWDGSRPNSHQRRSLRIAPDSASRLLRCGHTTSCRECGNPVECYPGADDRLVRLHPRELPVAGVPEPCRWHVSRGIAHPAGDGSSWCRLAHDLLCPARPAPTAAPQLSGLRRTLALCTRRLLDTGVLAPPATLTGGPPPGEAVCRPARPVVQLLFVRYLASRPVDEIQCVAQTRRRTRCTAELLGRGGLHGVWTLVPVTVHHGQLALPSDVTAVYSLSALPYQEQLRWRTQRCRDHATASTAGDLAVTDWEPFDPLRHHEHIHTRLPTHGRRPNGHAPRRVWS
;
A
#
# COMPACT_ATOMS: atom_id res chain seq x y z
N MET A 1 12.49 -15.41 -33.53
CA MET A 1 11.84 -14.21 -32.96
C MET A 1 11.79 -14.35 -31.45
N CYS A 2 12.06 -13.27 -30.72
CA CYS A 2 11.52 -12.93 -29.39
C CYS A 2 11.54 -13.97 -28.23
N SER A 3 12.58 -13.85 -27.41
CA SER A 3 12.54 -13.67 -25.94
C SER A 3 11.77 -14.63 -25.02
N SER A 4 12.53 -15.24 -24.10
CA SER A 4 12.08 -15.71 -22.78
C SER A 4 12.10 -14.53 -21.74
N PRO A 5 12.08 -14.72 -20.40
CA PRO A 5 10.84 -14.58 -19.61
C PRO A 5 10.98 -13.66 -18.37
N SER A 6 10.06 -13.79 -17.39
CA SER A 6 10.09 -13.22 -16.01
C SER A 6 9.50 -11.79 -15.85
N PRO A 7 9.18 -11.28 -14.63
CA PRO A 7 9.37 -11.86 -13.29
C PRO A 7 8.12 -11.90 -12.36
N SER A 8 8.33 -12.43 -11.15
CA SER A 8 7.37 -12.51 -10.04
C SER A 8 7.18 -11.19 -9.28
N PRO A 9 6.01 -10.97 -8.62
CA PRO A 9 5.86 -9.97 -7.55
C PRO A 9 5.68 -10.61 -6.16
N SER A 10 6.16 -9.92 -5.12
CA SER A 10 6.18 -10.37 -3.72
C SER A 10 5.08 -9.71 -2.83
N ALA A 11 4.57 -10.49 -1.88
CA ALA A 11 3.91 -10.15 -0.59
C ALA A 11 3.14 -8.80 -0.36
N ARG A 12 1.86 -8.89 0.07
CA ARG A 12 1.05 -7.84 0.76
C ARG A 12 -0.08 -8.45 1.64
N ARG A 13 -0.69 -7.76 2.63
CA ARG A 13 -0.99 -8.29 4.02
C ARG A 13 -2.48 -8.16 4.56
N TRP A 14 -3.30 -9.25 4.81
CA TRP A 14 -4.60 -9.25 5.61
C TRP A 14 -5.39 -8.00 5.26
N ASP A 15 -6.08 -7.28 6.15
CA ASP A 15 -6.98 -6.18 5.79
C ASP A 15 -6.31 -4.88 5.25
N GLY A 16 -5.38 -5.02 4.30
CA GLY A 16 -5.30 -4.41 2.95
C GLY A 16 -5.00 -2.94 2.85
N SER A 17 -5.14 -2.27 3.98
CA SER A 17 -4.33 -1.16 4.42
C SER A 17 -2.95 -1.24 3.74
N ARG A 18 -2.41 -0.09 3.33
CA ARG A 18 -1.01 0.17 3.68
C ARG A 18 -0.86 -0.31 5.11
N PRO A 19 -0.19 -1.44 5.37
CA PRO A 19 -0.38 -2.15 6.63
C PRO A 19 -0.06 -1.18 7.73
N ASN A 20 -0.68 -1.37 8.90
CA ASN A 20 -0.13 -0.75 10.10
C ASN A 20 1.22 -1.46 10.36
N SER A 21 2.25 -1.14 9.56
CA SER A 21 3.61 -0.89 10.04
C SER A 21 3.37 0.10 11.17
N HIS A 22 3.18 -0.46 12.36
CA HIS A 22 2.19 0.07 13.28
C HIS A 22 2.45 1.56 13.53
N GLN A 23 1.49 2.27 14.14
CA GLN A 23 1.91 3.00 15.33
C GLN A 23 2.41 1.99 16.38
N ARG A 24 3.61 1.46 16.11
CA ARG A 24 4.75 1.71 16.96
C ARG A 24 4.55 3.20 17.33
N ARG A 25 4.12 3.55 18.54
CA ARG A 25 4.87 3.19 19.74
C ARG A 25 6.25 2.71 19.30
N SER A 26 7.00 3.62 18.67
CA SER A 26 8.32 3.88 19.20
C SER A 26 8.09 3.85 20.70
N LEU A 27 8.44 2.70 21.28
CA LEU A 27 8.90 2.64 22.66
C LEU A 27 9.90 3.79 22.64
N ARG A 28 9.47 4.97 23.11
CA ARG A 28 10.33 6.14 23.14
C ARG A 28 11.25 5.80 24.28
N ILE A 29 12.28 5.05 23.90
CA ILE A 29 13.33 4.61 24.79
C ILE A 29 13.81 5.92 25.38
N ALA A 30 13.57 6.10 26.68
CA ALA A 30 13.88 7.34 27.37
C ALA A 30 15.34 7.70 27.04
N PRO A 31 15.68 8.99 26.85
CA PRO A 31 16.94 9.38 26.21
C PRO A 31 18.19 8.85 26.93
N ASP A 32 18.07 8.43 28.17
CA ASP A 32 19.03 7.76 29.06
C ASP A 32 19.07 6.22 28.97
N SER A 33 18.01 5.55 28.50
CA SER A 33 17.86 4.09 28.60
C SER A 33 18.79 3.30 27.66
N ALA A 34 19.56 2.38 28.24
CA ALA A 34 20.56 1.55 27.56
C ALA A 34 20.03 0.77 26.34
N SER A 35 18.73 0.43 26.31
CA SER A 35 18.10 -0.24 25.16
C SER A 35 18.13 0.57 23.85
N ARG A 36 18.43 1.88 23.91
CA ARG A 36 18.51 2.80 22.77
C ARG A 36 19.59 2.39 21.78
N LEU A 37 20.75 1.99 22.31
CA LEU A 37 21.91 1.54 21.54
C LEU A 37 21.60 0.29 20.69
N LEU A 38 20.65 -0.54 21.12
CA LEU A 38 20.23 -1.76 20.41
C LEU A 38 19.23 -1.50 19.27
N ARG A 39 18.80 -0.25 19.03
CA ARG A 39 17.78 0.08 18.00
C ARG A 39 18.08 1.31 17.14
N CYS A 40 19.02 2.17 17.51
CA CYS A 40 19.53 3.21 16.61
C CYS A 40 20.30 2.58 15.44
N GLY A 41 20.22 3.16 14.23
CA GLY A 41 20.89 2.62 13.05
C GLY A 41 20.18 1.44 12.38
N HIS A 42 18.93 1.15 12.75
CA HIS A 42 18.15 0.10 12.07
C HIS A 42 17.93 0.47 10.59
N THR A 43 18.53 -0.30 9.68
CA THR A 43 18.38 -0.14 8.23
C THR A 43 16.95 -0.44 7.78
N THR A 44 16.39 0.39 6.90
CA THR A 44 15.06 0.29 6.30
C THR A 44 15.12 0.73 4.84
N SER A 45 14.10 0.47 4.02
CA SER A 45 14.04 1.00 2.65
C SER A 45 13.34 2.34 2.58
N CYS A 46 13.88 3.28 1.79
CA CYS A 46 13.17 4.50 1.42
C CYS A 46 11.92 4.17 0.60
N ARG A 47 10.76 4.72 0.99
CA ARG A 47 9.46 4.46 0.32
C ARG A 47 9.36 5.04 -1.09
N GLU A 48 10.21 6.00 -1.43
CA GLU A 48 10.17 6.73 -2.71
C GLU A 48 11.14 6.14 -3.75
N CYS A 49 12.27 5.57 -3.31
CA CYS A 49 13.32 5.06 -4.22
C CYS A 49 13.85 3.66 -3.89
N GLY A 50 13.30 2.96 -2.88
CA GLY A 50 13.67 1.60 -2.49
C GLY A 50 15.03 1.45 -1.77
N ASN A 51 15.99 2.35 -2.03
CA ASN A 51 17.34 2.33 -1.47
C ASN A 51 17.36 2.28 0.08
N PRO A 52 18.39 1.64 0.69
CA PRO A 52 18.49 1.52 2.14
C PRO A 52 18.81 2.86 2.83
N VAL A 53 18.23 3.04 4.01
CA VAL A 53 18.36 4.21 4.91
C VAL A 53 18.37 3.76 6.37
N GLU A 54 19.19 4.38 7.20
CA GLU A 54 19.23 4.12 8.64
C GLU A 54 18.49 5.22 9.40
N CYS A 55 17.67 4.83 10.38
CA CYS A 55 16.91 5.77 11.20
C CYS A 55 17.62 6.04 12.53
N TYR A 56 17.73 7.33 12.87
CA TYR A 56 18.29 7.82 14.13
C TYR A 56 17.39 8.93 14.71
N PRO A 57 17.22 9.04 16.03
CA PRO A 57 16.68 10.26 16.64
C PRO A 57 17.68 11.42 16.46
N GLY A 58 17.17 12.60 16.13
CA GLY A 58 17.90 13.87 16.22
C GLY A 58 17.97 14.38 17.65
N ALA A 59 18.71 15.46 17.88
CA ALA A 59 18.75 16.15 19.17
C ALA A 59 17.38 16.72 19.59
N ASP A 60 16.50 16.94 18.62
CA ASP A 60 15.13 17.48 18.71
C ASP A 60 14.03 16.39 18.66
N ASP A 61 14.36 15.13 19.00
CA ASP A 61 13.50 13.92 18.96
C ASP A 61 12.88 13.59 17.58
N ARG A 62 13.22 14.34 16.54
CA ARG A 62 12.81 14.06 15.15
C ARG A 62 13.63 12.92 14.56
N LEU A 63 12.99 11.97 13.88
CA LEU A 63 13.70 10.87 13.22
C LEU A 63 14.39 11.33 11.93
N VAL A 64 15.72 11.39 11.98
CA VAL A 64 16.60 11.64 10.84
C VAL A 64 16.84 10.33 10.09
N ARG A 65 16.73 10.37 8.76
CA ARG A 65 17.10 9.25 7.87
C ARG A 65 18.47 9.53 7.28
N LEU A 66 19.47 8.76 7.68
CA LEU A 66 20.82 8.85 7.13
C LEU A 66 21.04 7.78 6.06
N HIS A 67 21.93 8.08 5.11
CA HIS A 67 22.50 7.07 4.24
C HIS A 67 23.39 6.11 5.04
N PRO A 68 23.31 4.77 4.83
CA PRO A 68 24.06 3.79 5.63
C PRO A 68 25.58 3.96 5.54
N ARG A 69 26.09 4.32 4.36
CA ARG A 69 27.52 4.45 4.10
C ARG A 69 28.04 5.83 4.51
N GLU A 70 29.09 5.83 5.34
CA GLU A 70 29.92 6.98 5.68
C GLU A 70 30.84 7.42 4.54
N LEU A 71 31.16 8.72 4.52
CA LEU A 71 31.86 9.40 3.44
C LEU A 71 32.94 10.34 3.99
N PRO A 72 34.08 10.50 3.29
CA PRO A 72 35.11 11.45 3.70
C PRO A 72 34.56 12.88 3.71
N VAL A 73 34.80 13.60 4.81
CA VAL A 73 34.37 14.99 5.06
C VAL A 73 34.83 15.96 3.97
N ALA A 74 35.99 15.70 3.36
CA ALA A 74 36.54 16.47 2.23
C ALA A 74 35.65 16.46 0.97
N GLY A 75 34.80 15.45 0.78
CA GLY A 75 33.89 15.34 -0.38
C GLY A 75 32.48 15.89 -0.15
N VAL A 76 32.20 16.46 1.02
CA VAL A 76 30.83 16.78 1.47
C VAL A 76 30.77 18.21 2.05
N PRO A 77 29.85 19.09 1.61
CA PRO A 77 29.64 20.41 2.21
C PRO A 77 29.21 20.29 3.66
N GLU A 78 29.72 21.18 4.50
CA GLU A 78 29.39 21.23 5.92
C GLU A 78 27.88 21.21 6.26
N PRO A 79 26.99 22.01 5.65
CA PRO A 79 25.56 21.96 5.93
C PRO A 79 24.86 20.66 5.47
N CYS A 80 25.55 19.79 4.73
CA CYS A 80 25.06 18.46 4.38
C CYS A 80 25.56 17.36 5.34
N ARG A 81 26.59 17.64 6.15
CA ARG A 81 27.21 16.65 7.05
C ARG A 81 26.30 16.35 8.23
N TRP A 82 26.29 15.08 8.61
CA TRP A 82 25.73 14.56 9.85
C TRP A 82 26.75 13.63 10.50
N HIS A 83 26.76 13.56 11.82
CA HIS A 83 27.46 12.53 12.57
C HIS A 83 26.50 11.79 13.51
N VAL A 84 26.91 10.64 14.05
CA VAL A 84 26.10 9.85 14.98
C VAL A 84 26.87 9.62 16.26
N SER A 85 26.45 10.26 17.34
CA SER A 85 27.07 10.12 18.68
C SER A 85 26.11 9.43 19.64
N ARG A 86 26.54 8.32 20.25
CA ARG A 86 25.74 7.49 21.18
C ARG A 86 24.35 7.10 20.63
N GLY A 87 24.20 7.02 19.31
CA GLY A 87 22.94 6.73 18.62
C GLY A 87 22.01 7.93 18.37
N ILE A 88 22.41 9.18 18.66
CA ILE A 88 21.71 10.39 18.18
C ILE A 88 22.40 10.87 16.90
N ALA A 89 21.62 11.27 15.89
CA ALA A 89 22.11 11.97 14.72
C ALA A 89 22.19 13.49 15.00
N HIS A 90 23.36 14.07 14.77
CA HIS A 90 23.62 15.49 14.94
C HIS A 90 23.97 16.12 13.58
N PRO A 91 23.50 17.34 13.28
CA PRO A 91 23.95 18.09 12.11
C PRO A 91 25.41 18.54 12.29
N ALA A 92 26.06 18.88 11.17
CA ALA A 92 27.49 19.17 11.06
C ALA A 92 28.39 17.98 11.47
N GLY A 93 29.71 18.20 11.42
CA GLY A 93 30.72 17.21 11.82
C GLY A 93 31.08 17.29 13.31
N ASP A 94 31.56 16.18 13.85
CA ASP A 94 32.13 16.04 15.20
C ASP A 94 33.67 16.25 15.23
N GLY A 95 34.24 16.72 14.13
CA GLY A 95 35.70 16.78 13.92
C GLY A 95 36.30 15.51 13.33
N SER A 96 35.51 14.44 13.12
CA SER A 96 35.95 13.24 12.39
C SER A 96 36.30 13.55 10.94
N SER A 97 37.16 12.73 10.34
CA SER A 97 37.39 12.71 8.89
C SER A 97 36.24 12.08 8.10
N TRP A 98 35.25 11.49 8.79
CA TRP A 98 34.09 10.81 8.21
C TRP A 98 32.79 11.50 8.60
N CYS A 99 31.81 11.48 7.70
CA CYS A 99 30.46 11.97 7.94
C CYS A 99 29.41 11.12 7.24
N ARG A 100 28.15 11.32 7.63
CA ARG A 100 26.95 10.75 7.01
C ARG A 100 26.15 11.86 6.33
N LEU A 101 25.21 11.46 5.49
CA LEU A 101 24.33 12.36 4.73
C LEU A 101 22.87 12.03 5.02
N ALA A 102 22.03 13.06 5.13
CA ALA A 102 20.58 12.89 5.11
C ALA A 102 20.15 12.28 3.77
N HIS A 103 19.37 11.20 3.82
CA HIS A 103 18.96 10.47 2.61
C HIS A 103 18.14 11.34 1.65
N ASP A 104 17.34 12.27 2.16
CA ASP A 104 16.47 13.13 1.33
C ASP A 104 17.26 14.01 0.35
N LEU A 105 18.53 14.34 0.64
CA LEU A 105 19.46 15.02 -0.28
C LEU A 105 19.94 14.10 -1.42
N LEU A 106 19.98 12.79 -1.17
CA LEU A 106 20.48 11.76 -2.07
C LEU A 106 19.36 11.01 -2.82
N CYS A 107 18.12 11.08 -2.34
CA CYS A 107 16.97 10.33 -2.84
C CYS A 107 16.73 10.59 -4.34
N PRO A 108 16.93 9.59 -5.23
CA PRO A 108 16.76 9.78 -6.66
C PRO A 108 15.37 10.23 -7.10
N ALA A 109 14.33 9.93 -6.30
CA ALA A 109 12.94 10.31 -6.55
C ALA A 109 12.62 11.78 -6.20
N ARG A 110 13.54 12.49 -5.54
CA ARG A 110 13.44 13.93 -5.25
C ARG A 110 14.29 14.75 -6.20
N PRO A 111 14.06 16.07 -6.39
CA PRO A 111 14.96 16.94 -7.15
C PRO A 111 16.42 16.85 -6.66
N ALA A 112 17.39 17.11 -7.55
CA ALA A 112 18.79 17.18 -7.16
C ALA A 112 19.08 18.46 -6.35
N PRO A 113 19.77 18.39 -5.19
CA PRO A 113 20.07 19.58 -4.40
C PRO A 113 21.12 20.46 -5.10
N THR A 114 20.73 21.68 -5.48
CA THR A 114 21.61 22.67 -6.11
C THR A 114 22.83 23.04 -5.26
N ALA A 115 22.66 23.05 -3.92
CA ALA A 115 23.72 23.36 -2.96
C ALA A 115 24.79 22.25 -2.80
N ALA A 116 24.65 21.09 -3.45
CA ALA A 116 25.56 19.96 -3.23
C ALA A 116 25.93 19.14 -4.50
N PRO A 117 26.46 19.78 -5.57
CA PRO A 117 26.68 19.13 -6.87
C PRO A 117 27.66 17.94 -6.85
N GLN A 118 28.69 17.97 -5.98
CA GLN A 118 29.60 16.83 -5.75
C GLN A 118 28.89 15.54 -5.28
N LEU A 119 27.68 15.61 -4.71
CA LEU A 119 26.89 14.42 -4.35
C LEU A 119 26.23 13.74 -5.57
N SER A 120 26.29 14.35 -6.75
CA SER A 120 25.67 13.84 -7.99
C SER A 120 26.15 12.44 -8.37
N GLY A 121 27.42 12.10 -8.12
CA GLY A 121 27.95 10.75 -8.37
C GLY A 121 27.28 9.68 -7.50
N LEU A 122 27.18 9.92 -6.19
CA LEU A 122 26.51 9.01 -5.25
C LEU A 122 25.01 8.91 -5.56
N ARG A 123 24.36 10.04 -5.84
CA ARG A 123 22.96 10.12 -6.28
C ARG A 123 22.72 9.34 -7.58
N ARG A 124 23.65 9.36 -8.54
CA ARG A 124 23.58 8.57 -9.78
C ARG A 124 23.67 7.06 -9.49
N THR A 125 24.58 6.63 -8.60
CA THR A 125 24.64 5.23 -8.16
C THR A 125 23.34 4.78 -7.53
N LEU A 126 22.76 5.58 -6.63
CA LEU A 126 21.46 5.30 -6.02
C LEU A 126 20.32 5.30 -7.05
N ALA A 127 20.37 6.13 -8.09
CA ALA A 127 19.39 6.13 -9.18
C ALA A 127 19.45 4.84 -10.02
N LEU A 128 20.66 4.32 -10.28
CA LEU A 128 20.84 3.01 -10.93
C LEU A 128 20.35 1.86 -10.04
N CYS A 129 20.54 1.94 -8.73
CA CYS A 129 19.95 1.01 -7.77
C CYS A 129 18.41 1.08 -7.78
N THR A 130 17.80 2.28 -7.73
CA THR A 130 16.34 2.47 -7.89
C THR A 130 15.85 1.84 -9.19
N ARG A 131 16.54 2.08 -10.32
CA ARG A 131 16.13 1.54 -11.62
C ARG A 131 16.16 0.01 -11.62
N ARG A 132 17.22 -0.62 -11.11
CA ARG A 132 17.28 -2.08 -10.94
C ARG A 132 16.18 -2.63 -10.03
N LEU A 133 15.79 -1.90 -8.97
CA LEU A 133 14.67 -2.29 -8.09
C LEU A 133 13.30 -2.19 -8.80
N LEU A 134 13.12 -1.22 -9.72
CA LEU A 134 11.95 -1.13 -10.58
C LEU A 134 11.91 -2.26 -11.62
N ASP A 135 13.03 -2.48 -12.33
CA ASP A 135 13.13 -3.51 -13.39
C ASP A 135 12.98 -4.95 -12.85
N THR A 136 13.28 -5.18 -11.57
CA THR A 136 13.07 -6.46 -10.88
C THR A 136 11.73 -6.58 -10.16
N GLY A 137 10.87 -5.55 -10.23
CA GLY A 137 9.55 -5.54 -9.58
C GLY A 137 9.56 -5.43 -8.05
N VAL A 138 10.74 -5.26 -7.43
CA VAL A 138 10.91 -5.09 -5.98
C VAL A 138 10.39 -3.71 -5.52
N LEU A 139 10.52 -2.70 -6.39
CA LEU A 139 9.88 -1.40 -6.27
C LEU A 139 8.80 -1.30 -7.36
N ALA A 140 7.59 -0.88 -7.00
CA ALA A 140 6.54 -0.59 -7.98
C ALA A 140 6.82 0.78 -8.65
N PRO A 141 6.61 0.92 -9.98
CA PRO A 141 6.66 2.22 -10.63
C PRO A 141 5.66 3.22 -10.02
N PRO A 142 6.01 4.52 -9.93
CA PRO A 142 5.00 5.55 -9.69
C PRO A 142 4.01 5.55 -10.86
N ALA A 143 2.71 5.60 -10.56
CA ALA A 143 1.68 5.60 -11.58
C ALA A 143 1.70 6.93 -12.37
N THR A 144 2.01 6.86 -13.66
CA THR A 144 1.98 8.04 -14.54
C THR A 144 0.53 8.45 -14.80
N LEU A 145 0.16 9.68 -14.41
CA LEU A 145 -1.12 10.29 -14.75
C LEU A 145 -1.14 10.71 -16.23
N THR A 146 -1.39 9.75 -17.12
CA THR A 146 -1.68 10.02 -18.54
C THR A 146 -3.19 10.23 -18.70
N GLY A 147 -3.57 11.28 -19.43
CA GLY A 147 -4.97 11.70 -19.59
C GLY A 147 -5.88 10.60 -20.17
N GLY A 148 -7.10 10.50 -19.64
CA GLY A 148 -8.08 9.50 -20.07
C GLY A 148 -8.75 9.84 -21.41
N PRO A 149 -9.12 8.82 -22.22
CA PRO A 149 -10.00 9.01 -23.37
C PRO A 149 -11.44 9.40 -22.91
N PRO A 150 -12.27 9.97 -23.79
CA PRO A 150 -13.62 10.40 -23.43
C PRO A 150 -14.53 9.23 -23.02
N PRO A 151 -15.55 9.47 -22.18
CA PRO A 151 -16.40 8.42 -21.63
C PRO A 151 -17.39 7.86 -22.65
N GLY A 152 -17.00 6.78 -23.33
CA GLY A 152 -17.96 5.82 -23.88
C GLY A 152 -18.71 5.09 -22.74
N GLU A 153 -19.86 4.48 -23.05
CA GLU A 153 -20.75 3.81 -22.08
C GLU A 153 -20.17 2.47 -21.56
N ALA A 154 -19.07 2.54 -20.83
CA ALA A 154 -18.55 1.41 -20.07
C ALA A 154 -19.51 1.08 -18.91
N VAL A 155 -19.90 -0.19 -18.82
CA VAL A 155 -20.59 -0.76 -17.65
C VAL A 155 -19.81 -0.38 -16.40
N CYS A 156 -20.45 0.35 -15.48
CA CYS A 156 -19.79 0.98 -14.33
C CYS A 156 -19.41 -0.04 -13.25
N ARG A 157 -18.43 -0.89 -13.54
CA ARG A 157 -17.86 -1.91 -12.63
C ARG A 157 -16.57 -1.36 -12.00
N PRO A 158 -16.55 -0.94 -10.72
CA PRO A 158 -15.36 -0.42 -10.09
C PRO A 158 -14.23 -1.47 -10.09
N ALA A 159 -13.07 -1.10 -10.64
CA ALA A 159 -11.88 -1.96 -10.62
C ALA A 159 -11.39 -2.21 -9.18
N ARG A 160 -11.50 -1.19 -8.32
CA ARG A 160 -11.29 -1.28 -6.88
C ARG A 160 -12.58 -0.84 -6.15
N PRO A 161 -13.51 -1.76 -5.85
CA PRO A 161 -14.78 -1.45 -5.20
C PRO A 161 -14.60 -1.12 -3.71
N VAL A 162 -15.33 -0.12 -3.22
CA VAL A 162 -15.46 0.13 -1.78
C VAL A 162 -16.45 -0.88 -1.18
N VAL A 163 -16.06 -1.56 -0.11
CA VAL A 163 -16.80 -2.62 0.57
C VAL A 163 -16.93 -2.28 2.05
N GLN A 164 -18.14 -2.34 2.61
CA GLN A 164 -18.38 -2.11 4.04
C GLN A 164 -18.69 -3.43 4.74
N LEU A 165 -17.88 -3.78 5.74
CA LEU A 165 -18.04 -4.96 6.60
C LEU A 165 -17.66 -4.61 8.04
N LEU A 166 -18.38 -5.14 9.03
CA LEU A 166 -18.20 -4.84 10.45
C LEU A 166 -18.18 -3.32 10.73
N PHE A 167 -19.02 -2.57 10.02
CA PHE A 167 -19.10 -1.09 10.03
C PHE A 167 -17.84 -0.34 9.56
N VAL A 168 -16.78 -1.03 9.13
CA VAL A 168 -15.58 -0.42 8.53
C VAL A 168 -15.69 -0.46 7.01
N ARG A 169 -15.30 0.64 6.35
CA ARG A 169 -15.20 0.74 4.89
C ARG A 169 -13.78 0.37 4.45
N TYR A 170 -13.68 -0.55 3.50
CA TYR A 170 -12.46 -1.02 2.85
C TYR A 170 -12.57 -0.86 1.33
N LEU A 171 -11.48 -1.04 0.59
CA LEU A 171 -11.35 -0.82 -0.85
C LEU A 171 -10.61 -2.02 -1.44
N ALA A 172 -11.28 -2.91 -2.16
CA ALA A 172 -10.64 -4.13 -2.67
C ALA A 172 -9.57 -3.83 -3.74
N SER A 173 -8.65 -4.77 -4.00
CA SER A 173 -7.71 -4.68 -5.14
C SER A 173 -8.31 -5.00 -6.50
N ARG A 174 -9.52 -5.58 -6.52
CA ARG A 174 -10.18 -6.12 -7.71
C ARG A 174 -11.71 -6.12 -7.49
N PRO A 175 -12.52 -6.25 -8.55
CA PRO A 175 -13.98 -6.37 -8.46
C PRO A 175 -14.43 -7.44 -7.45
N VAL A 176 -15.57 -7.19 -6.79
CA VAL A 176 -16.10 -7.99 -5.66
C VAL A 176 -16.20 -9.49 -5.98
N ASP A 177 -16.60 -9.78 -7.21
CA ASP A 177 -16.81 -11.11 -7.77
C ASP A 177 -15.49 -11.84 -8.11
N GLU A 178 -14.37 -11.13 -8.30
CA GLU A 178 -13.05 -11.72 -8.60
C GLU A 178 -12.20 -11.99 -7.33
N ILE A 179 -12.71 -11.67 -6.14
CA ILE A 179 -11.97 -11.75 -4.87
C ILE A 179 -11.74 -13.22 -4.48
N GLN A 180 -10.50 -13.69 -4.60
CA GLN A 180 -10.10 -15.07 -4.34
C GLN A 180 -9.67 -15.31 -2.87
N CYS A 181 -10.01 -16.47 -2.35
CA CYS A 181 -9.52 -17.03 -1.08
C CYS A 181 -7.98 -17.03 -0.99
N VAL A 182 -7.40 -17.09 0.22
CA VAL A 182 -5.94 -17.31 0.41
C VAL A 182 -5.57 -18.60 1.12
N ALA A 183 -6.55 -19.28 1.70
CA ALA A 183 -6.28 -20.47 2.48
C ALA A 183 -5.48 -21.44 1.60
N GLN A 184 -4.45 -22.01 2.20
CA GLN A 184 -3.54 -22.91 1.54
C GLN A 184 -4.30 -24.20 1.23
N THR A 185 -4.36 -24.58 -0.04
CA THR A 185 -4.91 -25.88 -0.41
C THR A 185 -4.02 -27.00 0.10
N ARG A 186 -4.54 -28.25 0.17
CA ARG A 186 -3.72 -29.43 0.49
C ARG A 186 -2.49 -29.59 -0.42
N ARG A 187 -2.47 -28.99 -1.61
CA ARG A 187 -1.34 -28.98 -2.55
C ARG A 187 -0.35 -27.82 -2.32
N ARG A 188 -0.44 -27.13 -1.18
CA ARG A 188 0.39 -25.97 -0.79
C ARG A 188 0.31 -24.76 -1.74
N THR A 189 -0.77 -24.63 -2.52
CA THR A 189 -1.04 -23.47 -3.39
C THR A 189 -2.14 -22.56 -2.82
N ARG A 190 -2.26 -21.31 -3.31
CA ARG A 190 -3.40 -20.43 -2.99
C ARG A 190 -4.70 -21.07 -3.47
N CYS A 191 -5.74 -21.08 -2.65
CA CYS A 191 -7.07 -21.47 -3.10
C CYS A 191 -7.61 -20.48 -4.16
N THR A 192 -8.01 -20.99 -5.32
CA THR A 192 -8.54 -20.20 -6.45
C THR A 192 -10.03 -19.86 -6.33
N ALA A 193 -10.73 -20.39 -5.32
CA ALA A 193 -12.17 -20.16 -5.14
C ALA A 193 -12.47 -18.71 -4.71
N GLU A 194 -13.51 -18.14 -5.30
CA GLU A 194 -14.01 -16.80 -5.02
C GLU A 194 -14.70 -16.72 -3.65
N LEU A 195 -14.61 -15.56 -2.98
CA LEU A 195 -15.32 -15.26 -1.74
C LEU A 195 -16.84 -15.13 -1.97
N LEU A 196 -17.21 -14.60 -3.14
CA LEU A 196 -18.55 -14.56 -3.70
C LEU A 196 -18.85 -15.87 -4.47
N GLY A 197 -18.54 -17.02 -3.87
CA GLY A 197 -18.80 -18.32 -4.48
C GLY A 197 -20.28 -18.53 -4.83
N ARG A 198 -20.55 -19.37 -5.84
CA ARG A 198 -21.91 -19.66 -6.34
C ARG A 198 -22.84 -20.06 -5.19
N GLY A 199 -23.97 -19.36 -5.04
CA GLY A 199 -24.91 -19.59 -3.92
C GLY A 199 -24.43 -19.05 -2.56
N GLY A 200 -23.42 -18.20 -2.52
CA GLY A 200 -22.98 -17.49 -1.32
C GLY A 200 -23.92 -16.36 -0.91
N LEU A 201 -23.93 -16.06 0.39
CA LEU A 201 -24.55 -14.83 0.90
C LEU A 201 -23.73 -13.61 0.44
N HIS A 202 -24.42 -12.60 -0.06
CA HIS A 202 -23.85 -11.48 -0.79
C HIS A 202 -24.31 -10.13 -0.21
N GLY A 203 -23.44 -9.12 -0.28
CA GLY A 203 -23.77 -7.75 0.09
C GLY A 203 -24.64 -7.04 -0.95
N VAL A 204 -25.10 -5.84 -0.61
CA VAL A 204 -25.95 -4.99 -1.47
C VAL A 204 -25.18 -3.72 -1.82
N TRP A 205 -25.29 -3.27 -3.07
CA TRP A 205 -24.72 -1.99 -3.52
C TRP A 205 -25.59 -0.81 -3.07
N THR A 206 -25.00 0.13 -2.34
CA THR A 206 -25.67 1.28 -1.73
C THR A 206 -24.86 2.56 -1.92
N LEU A 207 -25.51 3.70 -2.21
CA LEU A 207 -24.87 5.01 -2.11
C LEU A 207 -24.88 5.45 -0.64
N VAL A 208 -23.74 5.92 -0.13
CA VAL A 208 -23.61 6.40 1.26
C VAL A 208 -22.82 7.71 1.32
N PRO A 209 -23.08 8.59 2.31
CA PRO A 209 -22.33 9.83 2.49
C PRO A 209 -20.84 9.59 2.75
N VAL A 210 -20.02 10.50 2.20
CA VAL A 210 -18.57 10.52 2.32
C VAL A 210 -18.17 11.55 3.38
N THR A 211 -18.25 11.14 4.64
CA THR A 211 -17.97 12.01 5.79
C THR A 211 -16.47 12.33 5.90
N VAL A 212 -16.10 13.59 5.67
CA VAL A 212 -14.83 14.18 6.13
C VAL A 212 -15.06 14.90 7.48
N HIS A 213 -13.99 15.05 8.26
CA HIS A 213 -14.05 15.82 9.51
C HIS A 213 -13.82 17.31 9.22
N HIS A 214 -14.42 18.19 10.02
CA HIS A 214 -14.36 19.64 9.81
C HIS A 214 -12.91 20.16 9.68
N GLY A 215 -12.69 21.06 8.72
CA GLY A 215 -11.36 21.64 8.42
C GLY A 215 -10.54 20.88 7.37
N GLN A 216 -11.10 19.83 6.74
CA GLN A 216 -10.45 19.11 5.63
C GLN A 216 -10.86 19.70 4.26
N LEU A 217 -10.03 19.45 3.24
CA LEU A 217 -10.27 19.89 1.85
C LEU A 217 -11.61 19.36 1.32
N ALA A 218 -12.29 20.17 0.50
CA ALA A 218 -13.52 19.78 -0.17
C ALA A 218 -13.29 18.54 -1.05
N LEU A 219 -14.15 17.53 -0.92
CA LEU A 219 -14.13 16.35 -1.77
C LEU A 219 -14.79 16.63 -3.13
N PRO A 220 -14.43 15.88 -4.18
CA PRO A 220 -15.10 15.99 -5.48
C PRO A 220 -16.57 15.57 -5.49
N SER A 221 -17.06 14.88 -4.44
CA SER A 221 -18.44 14.37 -4.32
C SER A 221 -18.79 13.94 -2.90
N ASP A 222 -20.02 14.22 -2.48
CA ASP A 222 -20.52 13.94 -1.11
C ASP A 222 -21.01 12.50 -0.89
N VAL A 223 -21.17 11.70 -1.95
CA VAL A 223 -21.68 10.33 -1.92
C VAL A 223 -20.78 9.35 -2.69
N THR A 224 -20.69 8.12 -2.20
CA THR A 224 -19.95 7.04 -2.89
C THR A 224 -20.70 5.71 -2.85
N ALA A 225 -20.54 4.91 -3.91
CA ALA A 225 -21.10 3.58 -4.03
C ALA A 225 -20.27 2.57 -3.23
N VAL A 226 -20.93 1.92 -2.28
CA VAL A 226 -20.34 0.95 -1.36
C VAL A 226 -21.10 -0.36 -1.44
N TYR A 227 -20.36 -1.46 -1.51
CA TYR A 227 -20.89 -2.81 -1.37
C TYR A 227 -21.04 -3.14 0.11
N SER A 228 -22.25 -3.03 0.65
CA SER A 228 -22.54 -3.24 2.06
C SER A 228 -22.78 -4.71 2.37
N LEU A 229 -21.86 -5.33 3.10
CA LEU A 229 -22.00 -6.66 3.72
C LEU A 229 -22.68 -6.57 5.10
N SER A 230 -23.08 -5.37 5.53
CA SER A 230 -23.63 -5.09 6.87
C SER A 230 -24.91 -5.89 7.20
N ALA A 231 -25.66 -6.31 6.18
CA ALA A 231 -26.85 -7.15 6.30
C ALA A 231 -26.56 -8.65 6.43
N LEU A 232 -25.30 -9.08 6.29
CA LEU A 232 -24.93 -10.49 6.44
C LEU A 232 -24.73 -10.87 7.92
N PRO A 233 -24.92 -12.15 8.30
CA PRO A 233 -24.58 -12.64 9.63
C PRO A 233 -23.14 -12.31 10.01
N TYR A 234 -22.88 -12.03 11.30
CA TYR A 234 -21.56 -11.65 11.80
C TYR A 234 -20.45 -12.63 11.41
N GLN A 235 -20.73 -13.94 11.39
CA GLN A 235 -19.78 -14.97 10.94
C GLN A 235 -19.44 -14.89 9.44
N GLU A 236 -20.39 -14.51 8.59
CA GLU A 236 -20.10 -14.23 7.18
C GLU A 236 -19.29 -12.93 7.03
N GLN A 237 -19.60 -11.87 7.79
CA GLN A 237 -18.77 -10.66 7.79
C GLN A 237 -17.34 -10.93 8.27
N LEU A 238 -17.14 -11.82 9.26
CA LEU A 238 -15.83 -12.33 9.65
C LEU A 238 -15.18 -13.20 8.57
N ARG A 239 -15.91 -14.05 7.85
CA ARG A 239 -15.39 -14.82 6.70
C ARG A 239 -14.90 -13.91 5.57
N TRP A 240 -15.67 -12.86 5.25
CA TRP A 240 -15.26 -11.84 4.29
C TRP A 240 -14.02 -11.05 4.79
N ARG A 241 -13.87 -10.80 6.11
CA ARG A 241 -12.65 -10.20 6.68
C ARG A 241 -11.43 -11.14 6.70
N THR A 242 -11.62 -12.42 7.01
CA THR A 242 -10.58 -13.46 7.14
C THR A 242 -10.33 -14.24 5.85
N GLN A 243 -10.98 -13.81 4.78
CA GLN A 243 -10.44 -13.98 3.43
C GLN A 243 -10.51 -15.45 2.95
N ARG A 244 -11.58 -16.15 3.37
CA ARG A 244 -11.82 -17.59 3.16
C ARG A 244 -13.08 -17.86 2.32
N CYS A 245 -12.98 -18.78 1.35
CA CYS A 245 -14.19 -19.42 0.78
C CYS A 245 -14.86 -20.27 1.86
N ARG A 246 -16.13 -20.67 1.66
CA ARG A 246 -16.93 -21.35 2.70
C ARG A 246 -16.24 -22.62 3.21
N ASP A 247 -15.62 -23.40 2.32
CA ASP A 247 -14.91 -24.64 2.62
C ASP A 247 -13.68 -24.45 3.52
N HIS A 248 -12.96 -23.34 3.36
CA HIS A 248 -11.79 -23.00 4.20
C HIS A 248 -12.16 -22.15 5.43
N ALA A 249 -13.40 -21.69 5.52
CA ALA A 249 -13.97 -21.10 6.73
C ALA A 249 -14.45 -22.19 7.71
N THR A 250 -14.98 -23.32 7.19
CA THR A 250 -15.30 -24.51 8.00
C THR A 250 -14.04 -25.34 8.30
N ALA A 251 -13.16 -25.55 7.32
CA ALA A 251 -11.86 -26.21 7.53
C ALA A 251 -10.81 -25.26 8.13
N SER A 252 -11.01 -24.90 9.41
CA SER A 252 -10.19 -23.94 10.17
C SER A 252 -8.67 -24.23 10.11
N THR A 253 -8.27 -25.50 9.99
CA THR A 253 -6.87 -25.97 9.98
C THR A 253 -6.03 -25.54 8.77
N ALA A 254 -6.61 -24.95 7.73
CA ALA A 254 -5.83 -24.39 6.62
C ALA A 254 -5.14 -23.07 7.04
N GLY A 255 -3.81 -22.98 6.86
CA GLY A 255 -3.07 -21.72 7.02
C GLY A 255 -3.28 -20.77 5.84
N ASP A 256 -3.02 -19.47 6.04
CA ASP A 256 -3.12 -18.48 4.97
C ASP A 256 -1.81 -18.42 4.16
N LEU A 257 -1.86 -18.71 2.86
CA LEU A 257 -0.67 -18.67 1.99
C LEU A 257 -0.36 -17.27 1.44
N ALA A 258 -1.40 -16.46 1.28
CA ALA A 258 -1.32 -15.09 0.82
C ALA A 258 -2.29 -14.22 1.64
N VAL A 259 -2.43 -12.95 1.26
CA VAL A 259 -2.95 -11.89 2.13
C VAL A 259 -3.65 -10.76 1.25
N THR A 260 -4.45 -9.76 1.71
CA THR A 260 -5.29 -8.88 0.79
C THR A 260 -4.56 -7.71 0.07
N ASP A 261 -5.36 -6.96 -0.74
CA ASP A 261 -5.46 -5.48 -0.64
C ASP A 261 -6.91 -4.85 -0.37
N TRP A 262 -7.73 -5.30 0.62
CA TRP A 262 -8.86 -4.60 1.32
C TRP A 262 -8.37 -3.28 1.99
N GLU A 263 -8.17 -2.19 1.27
CA GLU A 263 -7.59 -0.96 1.85
C GLU A 263 -8.61 -0.11 2.63
N PRO A 264 -8.46 0.17 3.95
CA PRO A 264 -9.38 1.04 4.68
C PRO A 264 -9.58 2.36 3.94
N PHE A 265 -10.85 2.64 3.68
CA PHE A 265 -11.26 3.66 2.74
C PHE A 265 -11.19 5.05 3.39
N ASP A 266 -10.00 5.64 3.32
CA ASP A 266 -9.74 7.07 3.52
C ASP A 266 -10.24 7.84 2.29
N PRO A 267 -11.28 8.69 2.40
CA PRO A 267 -11.86 9.39 1.25
C PRO A 267 -10.91 10.37 0.55
N LEU A 268 -10.03 11.03 1.30
CA LEU A 268 -9.10 12.02 0.76
C LEU A 268 -8.00 11.33 -0.06
N ARG A 269 -7.53 10.18 0.43
CA ARG A 269 -6.46 9.40 -0.20
C ARG A 269 -6.93 8.43 -1.30
N HIS A 270 -8.22 8.16 -1.39
CA HIS A 270 -8.81 7.24 -2.38
C HIS A 270 -9.96 7.90 -3.17
N HIS A 271 -9.89 9.22 -3.38
CA HIS A 271 -10.92 9.98 -4.10
C HIS A 271 -11.12 9.49 -5.55
N GLU A 272 -10.08 8.92 -6.18
CA GLU A 272 -10.14 8.22 -7.47
C GLU A 272 -11.07 6.99 -7.48
N HIS A 273 -11.45 6.47 -6.31
CA HIS A 273 -12.40 5.38 -6.12
C HIS A 273 -13.74 5.85 -5.51
N ILE A 274 -13.98 7.16 -5.43
CA ILE A 274 -15.31 7.71 -5.14
C ILE A 274 -16.15 7.61 -6.42
N HIS A 275 -17.12 6.70 -6.41
CA HIS A 275 -18.05 6.51 -7.52
C HIS A 275 -19.45 6.94 -7.10
N THR A 276 -19.96 8.04 -7.66
CA THR A 276 -21.29 8.60 -7.32
C THR A 276 -22.47 7.82 -7.88
N ARG A 277 -22.21 6.80 -8.72
CA ARG A 277 -23.24 5.95 -9.36
C ARG A 277 -23.11 4.52 -8.85
N LEU A 278 -24.26 3.89 -8.56
CA LEU A 278 -24.29 2.46 -8.25
C LEU A 278 -23.78 1.66 -9.47
N PRO A 279 -22.99 0.59 -9.25
CA PRO A 279 -22.60 -0.30 -10.33
C PRO A 279 -23.83 -0.91 -10.99
N THR A 280 -23.99 -0.63 -12.29
CA THR A 280 -24.95 -1.31 -13.15
C THR A 280 -24.47 -2.73 -13.39
N HIS A 281 -24.76 -3.61 -12.43
CA HIS A 281 -24.71 -5.05 -12.67
C HIS A 281 -25.59 -5.33 -13.87
N GLY A 282 -24.96 -5.73 -14.97
CA GLY A 282 -25.64 -6.01 -16.22
C GLY A 282 -26.60 -7.17 -16.03
N ARG A 283 -27.85 -6.85 -15.67
CA ARG A 283 -28.98 -7.76 -15.75
C ARG A 283 -29.05 -8.18 -17.21
N ARG A 284 -28.49 -9.35 -17.53
CA ARG A 284 -28.64 -9.97 -18.85
C ARG A 284 -30.13 -9.87 -19.19
N PRO A 285 -30.52 -9.26 -20.32
CA PRO A 285 -31.91 -9.26 -20.70
C PRO A 285 -32.33 -10.73 -20.82
N ASN A 286 -33.30 -11.15 -20.01
CA ASN A 286 -33.80 -12.52 -20.04
C ASN A 286 -34.60 -12.72 -21.33
N GLY A 287 -33.89 -12.97 -22.44
CA GLY A 287 -34.40 -13.29 -23.76
C GLY A 287 -35.06 -14.67 -23.85
N HIS A 288 -35.80 -15.05 -22.80
CA HIS A 288 -36.72 -16.16 -22.76
C HIS A 288 -38.10 -15.63 -22.43
N ALA A 289 -38.67 -14.91 -23.40
CA ALA A 289 -40.12 -14.80 -23.51
C ALA A 289 -40.66 -16.20 -23.86
N PRO A 290 -41.46 -16.85 -23.02
CA PRO A 290 -42.06 -18.12 -23.39
C PRO A 290 -43.13 -17.85 -24.45
N ARG A 291 -42.87 -18.23 -25.71
CA ARG A 291 -43.96 -18.43 -26.68
C ARG A 291 -44.81 -19.58 -26.17
N ARG A 292 -45.88 -19.25 -25.43
CA ARG A 292 -47.00 -20.15 -25.24
C ARG A 292 -47.51 -20.53 -26.64
N VAL A 293 -47.59 -21.83 -26.90
CA VAL A 293 -48.52 -22.37 -27.89
C VAL A 293 -49.93 -22.02 -27.44
N TRP A 294 -50.85 -21.79 -28.39
CA TRP A 294 -52.23 -22.26 -28.38
C TRP A 294 -52.87 -21.95 -29.75
N SER A 295 -53.76 -22.87 -30.18
CA SER A 295 -54.55 -22.81 -31.43
C SER A 295 -53.72 -22.61 -32.71
#